data_AF-A0A0K6G5E7-F1
#
_entry.id   AF-A0A0K6G5E7-F1
#
_cell.length_a   1.000
_cell.length_b   1.000
_cell.length_c   1.000
_cell.angle_alpha   90.00
_cell.angle_beta   90.00
_cell.angle_gamma   90.00
#
_symmetry.space_group_name_H-M   'P 1'
#
loop_
_entity.id
_entity.type
_entity.pdbx_description
1 polymer ?
#
loop_
_entity_poly.entity_id
_entity_poly.type
_entity_poly.pdbx_seq_one_letter_code
_entity_poly.pdbx_strand_id
1 'polypeptide(L)'
;MSVALARTGSGRIVTRPRQASTSSVRSTSAHLSPLPSGISFAFETGELDPVLAALDISHLIEPITEIQANISVERACEVLLEKKEWCVAVMTQAAGAQPVCTGLFDFSDANAYMHLAVTANSLTPEDLQNDRISQIVSSARLRKEVPVELACNLSEKNPLVMLRNDTSLTTLLEIFSRGTHRVLVEGPEQQVKGIITDGALVKYFASNHDKMTTSPVITQVLSTSLLDLGVITPPPIVSASPDSTVLDAMTLMSREGVSSIAVLHPGPDVGVLVSAVTVTDIGQLVIPSESKSVLSMKLAAFVSEIKNLHGMINGEDLYPVYSVLPTSTFGYTIEKLLATKVHRVFVADEPEPSSPPFGQGNLKGVVSLVDVLAVFARRLGIEANPGLMRERRRRGSSTSISSTSTKSHHSSLRRNSTIGNPVLLGSSPRIIT
;
A
#
# COMPACT_ATOMS: atom_id res chain seq x y z
N MET A 1 -9.29 9.39 -73.01
CA MET A 1 -10.70 9.01 -72.92
C MET A 1 -11.35 9.88 -71.86
N SER A 2 -11.71 11.11 -72.20
CA SER A 2 -13.01 11.55 -72.78
C SER A 2 -14.10 11.66 -71.70
N VAL A 3 -14.45 12.89 -71.25
CA VAL A 3 -15.65 13.74 -71.58
C VAL A 3 -16.97 13.10 -71.07
N ALA A 4 -17.98 13.69 -70.40
CA ALA A 4 -18.61 15.02 -70.28
C ALA A 4 -19.46 15.05 -68.95
N LEU A 5 -19.82 16.14 -68.23
CA LEU A 5 -20.45 17.46 -68.49
C LEU A 5 -21.98 17.45 -68.78
N ALA A 6 -22.81 17.94 -67.82
CA ALA A 6 -24.04 18.80 -67.93
C ALA A 6 -24.87 18.73 -66.61
N ARG A 7 -25.17 19.78 -65.80
CA ARG A 7 -26.08 20.98 -65.95
C ARG A 7 -27.52 20.58 -66.36
N THR A 8 -28.66 21.02 -65.81
CA THR A 8 -29.12 22.20 -65.01
C THR A 8 -30.61 22.02 -64.60
N GLY A 9 -31.09 22.75 -63.58
CA GLY A 9 -32.50 23.19 -63.40
C GLY A 9 -33.05 23.04 -61.97
N SER A 10 -32.97 24.04 -61.09
CA SER A 10 -33.85 25.22 -60.90
C SER A 10 -35.22 24.93 -60.25
N GLY A 11 -35.39 25.38 -59.00
CA GLY A 11 -36.66 25.48 -58.28
C GLY A 11 -36.43 26.19 -56.94
N ARG A 12 -36.92 27.43 -56.80
CA ARG A 12 -36.62 28.38 -55.72
C ARG A 12 -37.84 28.55 -54.78
N ILE A 13 -37.54 28.70 -53.48
CA ILE A 13 -38.24 29.47 -52.42
C ILE A 13 -39.50 28.83 -51.78
N VAL A 14 -39.53 28.73 -50.43
CA VAL A 14 -40.39 29.51 -49.51
C VAL A 14 -40.07 29.18 -48.03
N THR A 15 -39.51 30.19 -47.35
CA THR A 15 -39.57 30.63 -45.93
C THR A 15 -39.99 29.67 -44.79
N ARG A 16 -39.20 29.63 -43.69
CA ARG A 16 -39.52 30.31 -42.40
C ARG A 16 -38.45 30.05 -41.32
N PRO A 17 -38.23 30.99 -40.37
CA PRO A 17 -37.16 30.94 -39.38
C PRO A 17 -37.57 30.09 -38.16
N ARG A 18 -36.63 29.29 -37.62
CA ARG A 18 -36.79 28.70 -36.28
C ARG A 18 -36.25 29.67 -35.24
N GLN A 19 -37.19 30.36 -34.59
CA GLN A 19 -36.98 31.07 -33.34
C GLN A 19 -36.65 30.09 -32.21
N ALA A 20 -35.77 30.54 -31.32
CA ALA A 20 -35.58 29.99 -30.00
C ALA A 20 -36.90 30.06 -29.21
N SER A 21 -37.17 29.04 -28.40
CA SER A 21 -38.18 29.10 -27.35
C SER A 21 -37.67 28.38 -26.13
N THR A 22 -37.33 29.21 -25.15
CA THR A 22 -37.22 28.90 -23.73
C THR A 22 -38.57 28.45 -23.19
N SER A 23 -38.61 27.34 -22.46
CA SER A 23 -39.64 27.13 -21.44
C SER A 23 -38.98 26.67 -20.14
N SER A 24 -39.02 27.58 -19.18
CA SER A 24 -38.77 27.35 -17.77
C SER A 24 -39.82 26.40 -17.21
N VAL A 25 -39.40 25.31 -16.56
CA VAL A 25 -40.25 24.60 -15.60
C VAL A 25 -39.56 24.59 -14.24
N ARG A 26 -40.37 25.04 -13.29
CA ARG A 26 -40.11 25.45 -11.92
C ARG A 26 -39.72 24.24 -11.06
N SER A 27 -38.73 24.47 -10.19
CA SER A 27 -38.28 23.56 -9.16
C SER A 27 -39.43 23.10 -8.27
N THR A 28 -39.69 21.80 -8.24
CA THR A 28 -40.33 21.12 -7.11
C THR A 28 -39.25 20.33 -6.40
N SER A 29 -39.00 20.69 -5.14
CA SER A 29 -38.17 19.93 -4.20
C SER A 29 -38.73 18.51 -4.09
N ALA A 30 -38.13 17.58 -4.82
CA ALA A 30 -38.28 16.17 -4.56
C ALA A 30 -37.32 15.85 -3.42
N HIS A 31 -37.91 15.62 -2.25
CA HIS A 31 -37.28 15.01 -1.10
C HIS A 31 -36.51 13.77 -1.61
N LEU A 32 -35.18 13.84 -1.62
CA LEU A 32 -34.33 12.70 -1.93
C LEU A 32 -34.68 11.61 -0.93
N SER A 33 -35.35 10.57 -1.41
CA SER A 33 -35.48 9.31 -0.70
C SER A 33 -34.06 8.87 -0.32
N PRO A 34 -33.81 8.45 0.93
CA PRO A 34 -32.52 7.87 1.26
C PRO A 34 -32.27 6.70 0.32
N LEU A 35 -31.03 6.59 -0.17
CA LEU A 35 -30.58 5.40 -0.91
C LEU A 35 -31.09 4.16 -0.17
N PRO A 36 -31.56 3.12 -0.89
CA PRO A 36 -31.91 1.88 -0.24
C PRO A 36 -30.70 1.45 0.57
N SER A 37 -30.93 1.36 1.89
CA SER A 37 -30.00 0.86 2.88
C SER A 37 -29.29 -0.33 2.25
N GLY A 38 -27.98 -0.22 2.09
CA GLY A 38 -27.17 -1.29 1.52
C GLY A 38 -27.57 -2.60 2.17
N ILE A 39 -27.64 -3.66 1.37
CA ILE A 39 -27.84 -5.01 1.88
C ILE A 39 -26.75 -5.22 2.92
N SER A 40 -27.12 -5.05 4.19
CA SER A 40 -26.31 -5.44 5.31
C SER A 40 -26.40 -6.95 5.27
N PHE A 41 -25.45 -7.59 4.57
CA PHE A 41 -24.99 -8.87 5.04
C PHE A 41 -24.35 -8.59 6.39
N ALA A 42 -25.19 -8.56 7.42
CA ALA A 42 -24.80 -8.88 8.76
C ALA A 42 -24.26 -10.31 8.68
N PHE A 43 -23.01 -10.46 8.25
CA PHE A 43 -22.21 -11.58 8.68
C PHE A 43 -22.08 -11.37 10.17
N GLU A 44 -23.07 -11.89 10.90
CA GLU A 44 -23.10 -11.90 12.34
C GLU A 44 -21.71 -12.26 12.83
N THR A 45 -21.25 -11.53 13.85
CA THR A 45 -20.18 -11.95 14.74
C THR A 45 -20.62 -13.28 15.37
N GLY A 46 -20.50 -14.35 14.57
CA GLY A 46 -21.01 -15.68 14.86
C GLY A 46 -20.04 -16.46 15.73
N GLU A 47 -20.56 -17.51 16.34
CA GLU A 47 -19.83 -18.53 17.09
C GLU A 47 -18.46 -18.86 16.47
N LEU A 48 -17.48 -19.11 17.34
CA LEU A 48 -16.14 -19.57 16.99
C LEU A 48 -16.22 -20.69 15.94
N ASP A 49 -15.71 -20.44 14.73
CA ASP A 49 -15.65 -21.51 13.73
C ASP A 49 -14.72 -22.63 14.26
N PRO A 50 -15.26 -23.84 14.51
CA PRO A 50 -14.52 -24.91 15.17
C PRO A 50 -13.39 -25.45 14.31
N VAL A 51 -13.47 -25.31 12.99
CA VAL A 51 -12.40 -25.71 12.07
C VAL A 51 -11.23 -24.77 12.21
N LEU A 52 -11.46 -23.45 12.25
CA LEU A 52 -10.40 -22.47 12.48
C LEU A 52 -9.78 -22.65 13.87
N ALA A 53 -10.60 -22.85 14.91
CA ALA A 53 -10.13 -23.01 16.28
C ALA A 53 -9.26 -24.26 16.50
N ALA A 54 -9.43 -25.29 15.67
CA ALA A 54 -8.69 -26.56 15.77
C ALA A 54 -7.36 -26.58 14.98
N LEU A 55 -7.00 -25.48 14.30
CA LEU A 55 -5.78 -25.43 13.49
C LEU A 55 -4.53 -25.37 14.37
N ASP A 56 -3.60 -26.32 14.14
CA ASP A 56 -2.28 -26.31 14.75
C ASP A 56 -1.35 -25.33 14.02
N ILE A 57 -0.93 -24.30 14.73
CA ILE A 57 -0.06 -23.23 14.24
C ILE A 57 1.41 -23.44 14.60
N SER A 58 1.76 -24.54 15.27
CA SER A 58 3.15 -24.87 15.65
C SER A 58 4.06 -24.98 14.42
N HIS A 59 3.51 -25.38 13.28
CA HIS A 59 4.20 -25.50 12.00
C HIS A 59 4.47 -24.17 11.29
N LEU A 60 3.91 -23.05 11.77
CA LEU A 60 4.13 -21.71 11.19
C LEU A 60 5.46 -21.08 11.63
N ILE A 61 6.14 -21.68 12.61
CA ILE A 61 7.39 -21.14 13.16
C ILE A 61 8.51 -21.41 12.15
N GLU A 62 8.96 -20.35 11.50
CA GLU A 62 10.09 -20.37 10.59
C GLU A 62 11.36 -19.88 11.31
N PRO A 63 12.56 -20.33 10.91
CA PRO A 63 13.81 -19.78 11.43
C PRO A 63 13.95 -18.30 11.04
N ILE A 64 14.64 -17.52 11.86
CA ILE A 64 14.99 -16.13 11.59
C ILE A 64 16.49 -15.93 11.73
N THR A 65 17.10 -15.17 10.83
CA THR A 65 18.50 -14.78 10.98
C THR A 65 18.65 -13.76 12.11
N GLU A 66 19.51 -14.09 13.07
CA GLU A 66 19.93 -13.21 14.16
C GLU A 66 21.22 -12.46 13.81
N ILE A 67 21.24 -11.16 14.09
CA ILE A 67 22.40 -10.29 13.90
C ILE A 67 22.70 -9.49 15.17
N GLN A 68 23.96 -9.09 15.36
CA GLN A 68 24.38 -8.32 16.53
C GLN A 68 23.99 -6.84 16.39
N ALA A 69 23.50 -6.22 17.48
CA ALA A 69 23.02 -4.83 17.53
C ALA A 69 24.04 -3.77 17.07
N ASN A 70 25.33 -4.05 17.22
CA ASN A 70 26.42 -3.14 16.92
C ASN A 70 26.91 -3.18 15.46
N ILE A 71 26.42 -4.12 14.64
CA ILE A 71 26.79 -4.13 13.22
C ILE A 71 26.18 -2.92 12.50
N SER A 72 26.79 -2.51 11.39
CA SER A 72 26.28 -1.39 10.60
C SER A 72 24.93 -1.71 9.94
N VAL A 73 24.12 -0.67 9.71
CA VAL A 73 22.87 -0.77 8.93
C VAL A 73 23.15 -1.31 7.53
N GLU A 74 24.26 -0.90 6.92
CA GLU A 74 24.71 -1.37 5.62
C GLU A 74 24.93 -2.89 5.63
N ARG A 75 25.63 -3.42 6.64
CA ARG A 75 25.82 -4.87 6.78
C ARG A 75 24.52 -5.61 7.04
N ALA A 76 23.61 -5.05 7.84
CA ALA A 76 22.28 -5.64 8.07
C ALA A 76 21.46 -5.73 6.77
N CYS A 77 21.51 -4.69 5.94
CA CYS A 77 20.92 -4.66 4.60
C CYS A 77 21.53 -5.73 3.67
N GLU A 78 22.85 -5.91 3.69
CA GLU A 78 23.52 -6.99 2.95
C GLU A 78 23.04 -8.37 3.41
N VAL A 79 22.89 -8.60 4.72
CA VAL A 79 22.38 -9.87 5.26
C VAL A 79 20.95 -10.15 4.75
N LEU A 80 20.06 -9.16 4.72
CA LEU A 80 18.71 -9.32 4.15
C LEU A 80 18.77 -9.81 2.68
N LEU A 81 19.66 -9.23 1.88
CA LEU A 81 19.84 -9.59 0.48
C LEU A 81 20.49 -10.97 0.29
N GLU A 82 21.57 -11.26 1.02
CA GLU A 82 22.33 -12.52 0.97
C GLU A 82 21.44 -13.71 1.37
N LYS A 83 20.68 -13.56 2.45
CA LYS A 83 19.79 -14.61 2.98
C LYS A 83 18.45 -14.69 2.25
N LYS A 84 18.12 -13.68 1.43
CA LYS A 84 16.80 -13.52 0.80
C LYS A 84 15.67 -13.50 1.83
N GLU A 85 15.97 -12.91 2.99
CA GLU A 85 15.04 -12.75 4.11
C GLU A 85 14.44 -11.35 4.10
N TRP A 86 13.21 -11.23 4.59
CA TRP A 86 12.47 -9.97 4.65
C TRP A 86 12.55 -9.32 6.04
N CYS A 87 13.24 -9.96 6.98
CA CYS A 87 13.44 -9.56 8.36
C CYS A 87 14.73 -10.16 8.89
N VAL A 88 15.37 -9.46 9.82
CA VAL A 88 16.34 -10.06 10.75
C VAL A 88 15.98 -9.69 12.19
N ALA A 89 16.37 -10.55 13.13
CA ALA A 89 16.29 -10.27 14.56
C ALA A 89 17.59 -9.61 15.02
N VAL A 90 17.47 -8.49 15.73
CA VAL A 90 18.61 -7.76 16.27
C VAL A 90 18.81 -8.14 17.72
N MET A 91 20.00 -8.63 18.02
CA MET A 91 20.38 -9.21 19.30
C MET A 91 21.38 -8.31 20.02
N THR A 92 21.12 -8.02 21.28
CA THR A 92 22.05 -7.33 22.17
C THR A 92 22.56 -8.32 23.20
N GLN A 93 23.87 -8.33 23.43
CA GLN A 93 24.49 -9.19 24.43
C GLN A 93 25.33 -8.35 25.40
N ALA A 94 24.91 -8.32 26.67
CA ALA A 94 25.72 -7.76 27.74
C ALA A 94 26.81 -8.76 28.18
N ALA A 95 27.91 -8.27 28.75
CA ALA A 95 29.01 -9.11 29.20
C ALA A 95 28.52 -10.15 30.23
N GLY A 96 28.67 -11.44 29.88
CA GLY A 96 28.25 -12.56 30.73
C GLY A 96 26.74 -12.85 30.75
N ALA A 97 25.94 -12.15 29.95
CA ALA A 97 24.52 -12.42 29.78
C ALA A 97 24.23 -13.18 28.46
N GLN A 98 23.07 -13.83 28.41
CA GLN A 98 22.55 -14.41 27.16
C GLN A 98 22.15 -13.29 26.18
N PRO A 99 22.27 -13.51 24.86
CA PRO A 99 21.81 -12.56 23.86
C PRO A 99 20.29 -12.42 23.93
N VAL A 100 19.80 -11.19 23.94
CA VAL A 100 18.37 -10.86 23.99
C VAL A 100 18.00 -10.13 22.71
N CYS A 101 16.87 -10.50 22.12
CA CYS A 101 16.33 -9.77 20.97
C CYS A 101 15.79 -8.41 21.41
N THR A 102 16.36 -7.34 20.86
CA THR A 102 16.02 -5.96 21.19
C THR A 102 15.28 -5.25 20.07
N GLY A 103 15.23 -5.83 18.87
CA GLY A 103 14.49 -5.25 17.76
C GLY A 103 14.41 -6.14 16.53
N LEU A 104 13.64 -5.68 15.55
CA LEU A 104 13.56 -6.24 14.22
C LEU A 104 14.02 -5.19 13.22
N PHE A 105 14.63 -5.65 12.13
CA PHE A 105 15.07 -4.79 11.03
C PHE A 105 14.64 -5.37 9.68
N ASP A 106 14.07 -4.52 8.82
CA ASP A 106 13.60 -4.89 7.48
C ASP A 106 13.82 -3.79 6.42
N PHE A 107 13.35 -4.01 5.19
CA PHE A 107 13.48 -3.01 4.12
C PHE A 107 12.66 -1.73 4.35
N SER A 108 11.61 -1.76 5.19
CA SER A 108 10.89 -0.54 5.57
C SER A 108 11.75 0.33 6.47
N ASP A 109 12.45 -0.30 7.43
CA ASP A 109 13.41 0.35 8.31
C ASP A 109 14.63 0.88 7.53
N ALA A 110 15.15 0.09 6.59
CA ALA A 110 16.20 0.53 5.66
C ALA A 110 15.76 1.73 4.81
N ASN A 111 14.53 1.71 4.27
CA ASN A 111 13.97 2.84 3.53
C ASN A 111 13.86 4.10 4.39
N ALA A 112 13.38 3.98 5.62
CA ALA A 112 13.31 5.09 6.57
C ALA A 112 14.69 5.67 6.89
N TYR A 113 15.67 4.79 7.12
CA TYR A 113 17.06 5.17 7.37
C TYR A 113 17.68 5.90 6.16
N MET A 114 17.57 5.33 4.96
CA MET A 114 18.09 5.95 3.73
C MET A 114 17.44 7.30 3.44
N HIS A 115 16.12 7.39 3.60
CA HIS A 115 15.39 8.64 3.44
C HIS A 115 15.89 9.70 4.43
N LEU A 116 16.08 9.34 5.69
CA LEU A 116 16.60 10.24 6.72
C LEU A 116 18.03 10.69 6.40
N ALA A 117 18.90 9.77 5.95
CA ALA A 117 20.28 10.08 5.57
C ALA A 117 20.34 11.03 4.36
N VAL A 118 19.49 10.85 3.36
CA VAL A 118 19.41 11.71 2.17
C VAL A 118 18.84 13.09 2.51
N THR A 119 17.86 13.16 3.40
CA THR A 119 17.20 14.41 3.80
C THR A 119 17.86 15.11 4.99
N ALA A 120 18.94 14.54 5.55
CA ALA A 120 19.63 15.01 6.76
C ALA A 120 20.02 16.49 6.78
N ASN A 121 20.27 17.09 5.61
CA ASN A 121 20.62 18.51 5.46
C ASN A 121 19.40 19.45 5.43
N SER A 122 18.19 18.90 5.25
CA SER A 122 16.92 19.63 5.18
C SER A 122 16.09 19.51 6.46
N LEU A 123 16.57 18.76 7.46
CA LEU A 123 15.88 18.55 8.73
C LEU A 123 15.92 19.81 9.61
N THR A 124 14.80 20.11 10.24
CA THR A 124 14.66 21.22 11.19
C THR A 124 15.14 20.81 12.59
N PRO A 125 15.38 21.77 13.50
CA PRO A 125 15.68 21.46 14.90
C PRO A 125 14.56 20.67 15.60
N GLU A 126 13.31 20.81 15.17
CA GLU A 126 12.16 20.05 15.71
C GLU A 126 12.24 18.57 15.31
N ASP A 127 12.67 18.27 14.08
CA ASP A 127 12.87 16.90 13.60
C ASP A 127 13.99 16.15 14.36
N LEU A 128 14.90 16.89 14.99
CA LEU A 128 16.05 16.36 15.74
C LEU A 128 15.80 16.24 17.24
N GLN A 129 14.57 16.44 17.73
CA GLN A 129 14.23 16.26 19.15
C GLN A 129 14.37 14.81 19.61
N ASN A 130 14.23 13.85 18.69
CA ASN A 130 14.43 12.45 19.01
C ASN A 130 15.93 12.13 19.02
N ASP A 131 16.47 11.80 20.19
CA ASP A 131 17.90 11.48 20.39
C ASP A 131 18.41 10.42 19.41
N ARG A 132 17.59 9.41 19.11
CA ARG A 132 17.92 8.36 18.16
C ARG A 132 18.07 8.90 16.74
N ILE A 133 17.16 9.77 16.30
CA ILE A 133 17.23 10.44 14.99
C ILE A 133 18.45 11.36 14.94
N SER A 134 18.69 12.13 16.00
CA SER A 134 19.85 13.02 16.13
C SER A 134 21.17 12.25 15.99
N GLN A 135 21.29 11.09 16.64
CA GLN A 135 22.45 10.21 16.51
C GLN A 135 22.64 9.72 15.08
N ILE A 136 21.60 9.19 14.43
CA ILE A 136 21.67 8.73 13.04
C ILE A 136 22.13 9.86 12.11
N VAL A 137 21.51 11.04 12.22
CA VAL A 137 21.83 12.20 11.38
C VAL A 137 23.27 12.69 11.63
N SER A 138 23.71 12.69 12.89
CA SER A 138 25.08 13.07 13.24
C SER A 138 26.11 12.11 12.62
N SER A 139 25.85 10.80 12.70
CA SER A 139 26.71 9.78 12.09
C SER A 139 26.73 9.89 10.57
N ALA A 140 25.57 10.11 9.94
CA ALA A 140 25.48 10.32 8.49
C ALA A 140 26.29 11.56 8.03
N ARG A 141 26.18 12.68 8.76
CA ARG A 141 26.97 13.90 8.48
C ARG A 141 28.47 13.67 8.61
N LEU A 142 28.88 12.87 9.61
CA LEU A 142 30.27 12.50 9.86
C LEU A 142 30.77 11.33 9.01
N ARG A 143 29.92 10.75 8.14
CA ARG A 143 30.21 9.53 7.35
C ARG A 143 30.71 8.36 8.22
N LYS A 144 30.14 8.24 9.41
CA LYS A 144 30.37 7.09 10.30
C LYS A 144 29.29 6.04 10.09
N GLU A 145 29.67 4.79 10.27
CA GLU A 145 28.71 3.69 10.29
C GLU A 145 27.69 3.90 11.40
N VAL A 146 26.44 3.54 11.10
CA VAL A 146 25.32 3.62 12.05
C VAL A 146 25.02 2.20 12.53
N PRO A 147 25.08 1.92 13.85
CA PRO A 147 24.65 0.63 14.39
C PRO A 147 23.18 0.33 14.05
N VAL A 148 22.90 -0.93 13.67
CA VAL A 148 21.56 -1.37 13.25
C VAL A 148 20.50 -1.21 14.36
N GLU A 149 20.89 -1.25 15.63
CA GLU A 149 19.98 -0.97 16.75
C GLU A 149 19.30 0.41 16.64
N LEU A 150 20.00 1.40 16.08
CA LEU A 150 19.44 2.73 15.84
C LEU A 150 18.50 2.76 14.63
N ALA A 151 18.47 1.73 13.79
CA ALA A 151 17.55 1.63 12.65
C ALA A 151 16.38 0.66 12.89
N CYS A 152 16.41 -0.16 13.95
CA CYS A 152 15.34 -1.11 14.28
C CYS A 152 13.97 -0.45 14.45
N ASN A 153 12.95 -0.89 13.71
CA ASN A 153 11.61 -0.30 13.73
C ASN A 153 11.62 1.24 13.51
N LEU A 154 12.60 1.78 12.77
CA LEU A 154 12.65 3.21 12.43
C LEU A 154 11.45 3.60 11.56
N SER A 155 10.89 2.65 10.81
CA SER A 155 9.68 2.84 10.02
C SER A 155 8.38 2.87 10.85
N GLU A 156 8.46 2.53 12.14
CA GLU A 156 7.33 2.33 13.06
C GLU A 156 6.33 1.23 12.64
N LYS A 157 6.71 0.41 11.64
CA LYS A 157 5.87 -0.65 11.07
C LYS A 157 6.35 -2.06 11.41
N ASN A 158 7.43 -2.15 12.18
CA ASN A 158 8.11 -3.39 12.52
C ASN A 158 8.26 -3.54 14.05
N PRO A 159 7.15 -3.44 14.83
CA PRO A 159 7.23 -3.53 16.28
C PRO A 159 7.73 -4.91 16.72
N LEU A 160 8.59 -4.94 17.73
CA LEU A 160 9.00 -6.18 18.36
C LEU A 160 7.84 -6.75 19.18
N VAL A 161 7.26 -7.85 18.71
CA VAL A 161 6.21 -8.59 19.41
C VAL A 161 6.72 -10.00 19.64
N MET A 162 6.92 -10.38 20.89
CA MET A 162 7.36 -11.71 21.32
C MET A 162 6.17 -12.47 21.89
N LEU A 163 5.94 -13.68 21.42
CA LEU A 163 4.86 -14.57 21.82
C LEU A 163 5.41 -15.86 22.40
N ARG A 164 4.68 -16.46 23.34
CA ARG A 164 5.03 -17.77 23.87
C ARG A 164 4.79 -18.86 22.83
N ASN A 165 5.49 -19.98 22.96
CA ASN A 165 5.36 -21.12 22.06
C ASN A 165 3.97 -21.81 22.10
N ASP A 166 3.16 -21.57 23.13
CA ASP A 166 1.80 -22.11 23.29
C ASP A 166 0.71 -21.14 22.82
N THR A 167 1.08 -20.13 22.04
CA THR A 167 0.13 -19.13 21.53
C THR A 167 -0.94 -19.78 20.64
N SER A 168 -2.16 -19.23 20.67
CA SER A 168 -3.29 -19.68 19.86
C SER A 168 -3.41 -18.92 18.53
N LEU A 169 -4.15 -19.52 17.58
CA LEU A 169 -4.49 -18.86 16.31
C LEU A 169 -5.24 -17.53 16.54
N THR A 170 -6.12 -17.47 17.52
CA THR A 170 -6.89 -16.26 17.88
C THR A 170 -5.96 -15.09 18.17
N THR A 171 -4.90 -15.31 18.96
CA THR A 171 -3.91 -14.28 19.29
C THR A 171 -3.15 -13.81 18.04
N LEU A 172 -2.74 -14.75 17.17
CA LEU A 172 -2.08 -14.38 15.91
C LEU A 172 -3.01 -13.54 15.02
N LEU A 173 -4.27 -13.94 14.88
CA LEU A 173 -5.26 -13.19 14.10
C LEU A 173 -5.54 -11.82 14.70
N GLU A 174 -5.60 -11.68 16.02
CA GLU A 174 -5.75 -10.39 16.68
C GLU A 174 -4.59 -9.44 16.35
N ILE A 175 -3.35 -9.96 16.38
CA ILE A 175 -2.14 -9.16 16.12
C ILE A 175 -2.04 -8.80 14.63
N PHE A 176 -2.17 -9.79 13.74
CA PHE A 176 -1.96 -9.58 12.31
C PHE A 176 -3.10 -8.81 11.63
N SER A 177 -4.35 -8.99 12.06
CA SER A 177 -5.48 -8.21 11.54
C SER A 177 -5.44 -6.72 11.92
N ARG A 178 -4.61 -6.35 12.90
CA ARG A 178 -4.32 -4.94 13.26
C ARG A 178 -3.14 -4.36 12.47
N GLY A 179 -2.42 -5.22 11.74
CA GLY A 179 -1.38 -4.87 10.79
C GLY A 179 0.05 -4.89 11.33
N THR A 180 0.29 -5.62 12.42
CA THR A 180 1.62 -6.17 12.68
C THR A 180 1.86 -7.28 11.65
N HIS A 181 3.02 -7.31 11.00
CA HIS A 181 3.28 -8.28 9.92
C HIS A 181 4.01 -9.54 10.40
N ARG A 182 4.61 -9.48 11.58
CA ARG A 182 5.47 -10.53 12.11
C ARG A 182 5.49 -10.54 13.63
N VAL A 183 5.65 -11.73 14.19
CA VAL A 183 5.81 -11.96 15.63
C VAL A 183 6.92 -12.97 15.85
N LEU A 184 7.75 -12.74 16.86
CA LEU A 184 8.74 -13.72 17.28
C LEU A 184 8.12 -14.71 18.25
N VAL A 185 8.66 -15.93 18.26
CA VAL A 185 8.27 -16.97 19.21
C VAL A 185 9.41 -17.18 20.20
N GLU A 186 9.07 -17.13 21.48
CA GLU A 186 10.00 -17.33 22.58
C GLU A 186 10.37 -18.81 22.70
N GLY A 187 11.67 -19.06 22.77
CA GLY A 187 12.28 -20.36 23.09
C GLY A 187 12.59 -20.48 24.58
N PRO A 188 13.21 -21.58 24.99
CA PRO A 188 13.78 -21.71 26.34
C PRO A 188 14.75 -20.55 26.62
N GLU A 189 14.78 -20.07 27.87
CA GLU A 189 15.77 -19.08 28.33
C GLU A 189 15.74 -17.74 27.56
N GLN A 190 14.55 -17.25 27.17
CA GLN A 190 14.36 -15.98 26.44
C GLN A 190 15.02 -15.91 25.05
N GLN A 191 15.42 -17.06 24.50
CA GLN A 191 15.96 -17.13 23.14
C GLN A 191 14.86 -16.97 22.10
N VAL A 192 15.24 -16.58 20.88
CA VAL A 192 14.30 -16.54 19.76
C VAL A 192 14.20 -17.94 19.17
N LYS A 193 13.04 -18.58 19.31
CA LYS A 193 12.77 -19.88 18.67
C LYS A 193 12.61 -19.73 17.16
N GLY A 194 12.00 -18.63 16.73
CA GLY A 194 11.70 -18.36 15.33
C GLY A 194 10.73 -17.20 15.15
N ILE A 195 10.19 -17.08 13.94
CA ILE A 195 9.27 -16.03 13.53
C ILE A 195 8.01 -16.64 12.92
N ILE A 196 6.87 -15.98 13.12
CA ILE A 196 5.64 -16.23 12.38
C ILE A 196 5.27 -14.94 11.64
N THR A 197 4.89 -15.06 10.36
CA THR A 197 4.47 -13.93 9.52
C THR A 197 3.00 -14.03 9.13
N ASP A 198 2.38 -12.88 8.84
CA ASP A 198 1.03 -12.81 8.31
C ASP A 198 0.88 -13.57 6.98
N GLY A 199 1.88 -13.48 6.10
CA GLY A 199 1.97 -14.24 4.86
C GLY A 199 2.02 -15.76 5.08
N ALA A 200 2.80 -16.24 6.06
CA ALA A 200 2.84 -17.66 6.42
C ALA A 200 1.47 -18.15 6.90
N LEU A 201 0.76 -17.34 7.70
CA LEU A 201 -0.58 -17.69 8.16
C LEU A 201 -1.60 -17.74 7.01
N VAL A 202 -1.58 -16.76 6.10
CA VAL A 202 -2.45 -16.78 4.90
C VAL A 202 -2.13 -17.97 4.01
N LYS A 203 -0.84 -18.29 3.82
CA LYS A 203 -0.40 -19.48 3.06
C LYS A 203 -0.88 -20.77 3.72
N TYR A 204 -0.85 -20.84 5.04
CA TYR A 204 -1.34 -22.00 5.77
C TYR A 204 -2.84 -22.20 5.60
N PHE A 205 -3.63 -21.12 5.61
CA PHE A 205 -5.06 -21.20 5.26
C PHE A 205 -5.25 -21.73 3.83
N ALA A 206 -4.54 -21.19 2.85
CA ALA A 206 -4.62 -21.67 1.47
C ALA A 206 -4.18 -23.14 1.31
N SER A 207 -3.15 -23.57 2.05
CA SER A 207 -2.61 -24.93 1.97
C SER A 207 -3.47 -25.96 2.71
N ASN A 208 -4.33 -25.53 3.62
CA ASN A 208 -5.31 -26.38 4.32
C ASN A 208 -6.72 -26.21 3.75
N HIS A 209 -6.84 -25.86 2.46
CA HIS A 209 -8.11 -25.59 1.79
C HIS A 209 -9.15 -26.71 2.00
N ASP A 210 -8.76 -27.99 1.90
CA ASP A 210 -9.67 -29.12 2.08
C ASP A 210 -10.27 -29.18 3.50
N LYS A 211 -9.46 -28.88 4.52
CA LYS A 211 -9.94 -28.81 5.91
C LYS A 211 -10.83 -27.59 6.10
N MET A 212 -10.38 -26.44 5.61
CA MET A 212 -11.11 -25.17 5.72
C MET A 212 -12.49 -25.24 5.06
N THR A 213 -12.59 -25.88 3.89
CA THR A 213 -13.86 -26.00 3.15
C THR A 213 -14.82 -27.03 3.72
N THR A 214 -14.42 -27.79 4.73
CA THR A 214 -15.34 -28.59 5.54
C THR A 214 -16.31 -27.70 6.32
N SER A 215 -15.94 -26.44 6.62
CA SER A 215 -16.86 -25.43 7.15
C SER A 215 -17.66 -24.80 6.00
N PRO A 216 -19.00 -24.93 5.96
CA PRO A 216 -19.83 -24.28 4.94
C PRO A 216 -19.69 -22.76 4.95
N VAL A 217 -19.46 -22.18 6.14
CA VAL A 217 -19.29 -20.74 6.32
C VAL A 217 -17.99 -20.27 5.66
N ILE A 218 -16.88 -20.99 5.88
CA ILE A 218 -15.60 -20.64 5.25
C ILE A 218 -15.67 -20.84 3.74
N THR A 219 -16.28 -21.93 3.27
CA THR A 219 -16.51 -22.17 1.84
C THR A 219 -17.29 -21.03 1.19
N GLN A 220 -18.36 -20.57 1.84
CA GLN A 220 -19.12 -19.41 1.37
C GLN A 220 -18.27 -18.13 1.35
N VAL A 221 -17.46 -17.89 2.38
CA VAL A 221 -16.57 -16.71 2.42
C VAL A 221 -15.56 -16.72 1.27
N LEU A 222 -14.92 -17.87 1.03
CA LEU A 222 -13.94 -18.02 -0.05
C LEU A 222 -14.56 -17.83 -1.45
N SER A 223 -15.81 -18.21 -1.64
CA SER A 223 -16.53 -18.06 -2.92
C SER A 223 -17.20 -16.70 -3.12
N THR A 224 -17.37 -15.91 -2.06
CA THR A 224 -18.00 -14.58 -2.13
C THR A 224 -17.08 -13.55 -2.82
N SER A 225 -17.66 -12.62 -3.57
CA SER A 225 -16.90 -11.55 -4.23
C SER A 225 -16.30 -10.54 -3.24
N LEU A 226 -15.23 -9.85 -3.63
CA LEU A 226 -14.62 -8.81 -2.81
C LEU A 226 -15.60 -7.66 -2.50
N LEU A 227 -16.43 -7.31 -3.48
CA LEU A 227 -17.45 -6.28 -3.34
C LEU A 227 -18.50 -6.69 -2.30
N ASP A 228 -19.03 -7.90 -2.40
CA ASP A 228 -20.08 -8.40 -1.49
C ASP A 228 -19.56 -8.64 -0.07
N LEU A 229 -18.28 -9.02 0.08
CA LEU A 229 -17.63 -9.14 1.38
C LEU A 229 -17.31 -7.79 2.04
N GLY A 230 -17.34 -6.68 1.27
CA GLY A 230 -16.98 -5.35 1.78
C GLY A 230 -15.53 -5.25 2.26
N VAL A 231 -14.61 -6.00 1.66
CA VAL A 231 -13.18 -6.05 2.07
C VAL A 231 -12.30 -5.08 1.29
N ILE A 232 -12.85 -4.47 0.24
CA ILE A 232 -12.15 -3.50 -0.59
C ILE A 232 -11.92 -2.23 0.23
N THR A 233 -10.67 -1.88 0.46
CA THR A 233 -10.33 -0.58 1.06
C THR A 233 -10.46 0.50 -0.01
N PRO A 234 -11.38 1.47 0.12
CA PRO A 234 -11.59 2.48 -0.89
C PRO A 234 -10.45 3.51 -0.96
N PRO A 235 -10.40 4.36 -2.00
CA PRO A 235 -9.40 5.42 -2.14
C PRO A 235 -9.43 6.44 -0.99
N PRO A 236 -8.36 7.22 -0.77
CA PRO A 236 -7.23 7.44 -1.68
C PRO A 236 -6.21 6.28 -1.69
N ILE A 237 -5.82 5.85 -2.88
CA ILE A 237 -4.74 4.88 -3.08
C ILE A 237 -3.43 5.65 -3.16
N VAL A 238 -2.42 5.20 -2.43
CA VAL A 238 -1.09 5.82 -2.49
C VAL A 238 -0.43 5.44 -3.81
N SER A 239 -0.15 6.44 -4.64
CA SER A 239 0.33 6.26 -5.99
C SER A 239 1.31 7.33 -6.44
N ALA A 240 2.12 7.00 -7.44
CA ALA A 240 3.06 7.90 -8.10
C ALA A 240 2.95 7.81 -9.63
N SER A 241 3.38 8.86 -10.33
CA SER A 241 3.53 8.84 -11.79
C SER A 241 4.75 8.01 -12.19
N PRO A 242 4.77 7.33 -13.36
CA PRO A 242 5.97 6.73 -13.95
C PRO A 242 7.16 7.70 -14.08
N ASP A 243 6.89 9.01 -14.16
CA ASP A 243 7.90 10.07 -14.22
C ASP A 243 8.42 10.50 -12.85
N SER A 244 7.88 9.97 -11.75
CA SER A 244 8.42 10.20 -10.40
C SER A 244 9.75 9.46 -10.26
N THR A 245 10.57 9.87 -9.29
CA THR A 245 11.86 9.23 -9.02
C THR A 245 11.72 8.11 -7.98
N VAL A 246 12.75 7.26 -7.87
CA VAL A 246 12.86 6.28 -6.77
C VAL A 246 12.84 6.99 -5.42
N LEU A 247 13.52 8.12 -5.28
CA LEU A 247 13.50 8.92 -4.05
C LEU A 247 12.09 9.44 -3.71
N ASP A 248 11.33 9.88 -4.70
CA ASP A 248 9.93 10.30 -4.50
C ASP A 248 9.08 9.13 -3.97
N ALA A 249 9.27 7.93 -4.52
CA ALA A 249 8.59 6.72 -4.05
C ALA A 249 8.99 6.34 -2.62
N MET A 250 10.29 6.37 -2.29
CA MET A 250 10.81 6.13 -0.93
C MET A 250 10.19 7.08 0.09
N THR A 251 10.17 8.37 -0.26
CA THR A 251 9.57 9.46 0.54
C THR A 251 8.08 9.21 0.73
N LEU A 252 7.36 8.89 -0.35
CA LEU A 252 5.92 8.64 -0.34
C LEU A 252 5.57 7.42 0.52
N MET A 253 6.32 6.31 0.40
CA MET A 253 6.11 5.10 1.22
C MET A 253 6.34 5.35 2.71
N SER A 254 7.39 6.11 3.03
CA SER A 254 7.70 6.50 4.40
C SER A 254 6.57 7.36 4.98
N ARG A 255 6.27 8.50 4.32
CA ARG A 255 5.25 9.47 4.76
C ARG A 255 3.86 8.87 4.87
N GLU A 256 3.43 8.10 3.87
CA GLU A 256 2.06 7.58 3.81
C GLU A 256 1.84 6.33 4.67
N GLY A 257 2.91 5.78 5.25
CA GLY A 257 2.82 4.61 6.10
C GLY A 257 2.61 3.31 5.33
N VAL A 258 2.98 3.23 4.04
CA VAL A 258 2.75 2.07 3.18
C VAL A 258 4.03 1.34 2.80
N SER A 259 3.95 0.05 2.52
CA SER A 259 5.05 -0.80 2.05
C SER A 259 5.09 -0.95 0.52
N SER A 260 4.08 -0.43 -0.17
CA SER A 260 4.02 -0.38 -1.63
C SER A 260 3.12 0.74 -2.12
N ILE A 261 3.38 1.19 -3.35
CA ILE A 261 2.62 2.23 -4.05
C ILE A 261 2.21 1.76 -5.44
N ALA A 262 1.12 2.32 -5.93
CA ALA A 262 0.69 2.12 -7.31
C ALA A 262 1.49 3.05 -8.25
N VAL A 263 1.84 2.58 -9.44
CA VAL A 263 2.40 3.40 -10.51
C VAL A 263 1.32 3.62 -11.56
N LEU A 264 0.85 4.87 -11.71
CA LEU A 264 -0.33 5.22 -12.50
C LEU A 264 0.02 6.16 -13.64
N HIS A 265 -0.39 5.82 -14.86
CA HIS A 265 -0.41 6.82 -15.94
C HIS A 265 -1.54 7.83 -15.71
N PRO A 266 -1.34 9.11 -16.09
CA PRO A 266 -2.40 10.11 -16.07
C PRO A 266 -3.64 9.63 -16.83
N GLY A 267 -4.81 9.82 -16.26
CA GLY A 267 -6.10 9.44 -16.83
C GLY A 267 -7.23 10.31 -16.26
N PRO A 268 -8.47 10.16 -16.77
CA PRO A 268 -9.58 11.06 -16.44
C PRO A 268 -10.02 11.05 -14.96
N ASP A 269 -9.65 10.03 -14.17
CA ASP A 269 -9.95 9.92 -12.73
C ASP A 269 -8.70 9.62 -11.88
N VAL A 270 -8.57 8.40 -11.33
CA VAL A 270 -7.44 7.98 -10.47
C VAL A 270 -6.17 7.68 -11.29
N GLY A 271 -6.30 7.52 -12.61
CA GLY A 271 -5.23 7.09 -13.51
C GLY A 271 -5.31 5.59 -13.81
N VAL A 272 -4.51 5.15 -14.78
CA VAL A 272 -4.47 3.76 -15.25
C VAL A 272 -3.33 3.03 -14.56
N LEU A 273 -3.62 1.89 -13.92
CA LEU A 273 -2.59 1.10 -13.22
C LEU A 273 -1.61 0.48 -14.22
N VAL A 274 -0.33 0.83 -14.06
CA VAL A 274 0.78 0.32 -14.90
C VAL A 274 1.57 -0.74 -14.15
N SER A 275 1.85 -0.49 -12.87
CA SER A 275 2.65 -1.37 -12.04
C SER A 275 2.51 -1.05 -10.56
N ALA A 276 3.21 -1.81 -9.73
CA ALA A 276 3.36 -1.57 -8.31
C ALA A 276 4.85 -1.56 -7.98
N VAL A 277 5.24 -0.76 -7.00
CA VAL A 277 6.60 -0.74 -6.45
C VAL A 277 6.51 -0.94 -4.95
N THR A 278 7.34 -1.82 -4.40
CA THR A 278 7.42 -2.11 -2.97
C THR A 278 8.72 -1.59 -2.36
N VAL A 279 8.75 -1.43 -1.03
CA VAL A 279 9.99 -1.10 -0.29
C VAL A 279 11.09 -2.14 -0.52
N THR A 280 10.72 -3.40 -0.78
CA THR A 280 11.72 -4.43 -1.05
C THR A 280 12.26 -4.35 -2.47
N ASP A 281 11.43 -4.05 -3.47
CA ASP A 281 11.92 -3.78 -4.82
C ASP A 281 12.96 -2.67 -4.78
N ILE A 282 12.66 -1.60 -4.03
CA ILE A 282 13.59 -0.48 -3.81
C ILE A 282 14.85 -0.98 -3.11
N GLY A 283 14.72 -1.72 -2.01
CA GLY A 283 15.86 -2.28 -1.28
C GLY A 283 16.78 -3.12 -2.17
N GLN A 284 16.21 -4.00 -3.00
CA GLN A 284 16.96 -4.90 -3.88
C GLN A 284 17.79 -4.16 -4.94
N LEU A 285 17.36 -2.98 -5.40
CA LEU A 285 18.10 -2.20 -6.38
C LEU A 285 18.97 -1.11 -5.76
N VAL A 286 18.46 -0.41 -4.74
CA VAL A 286 19.13 0.75 -4.14
C VAL A 286 20.27 0.34 -3.22
N ILE A 287 20.10 -0.70 -2.39
CA ILE A 287 21.13 -1.11 -1.43
C ILE A 287 22.42 -1.57 -2.13
N PRO A 288 22.38 -2.41 -3.18
CA PRO A 288 23.59 -2.81 -3.91
C PRO A 288 24.18 -1.69 -4.79
N SER A 289 23.48 -0.57 -4.96
CA SER A 289 23.92 0.47 -5.90
C SER A 289 25.02 1.34 -5.30
N GLU A 290 26.18 1.37 -5.97
CA GLU A 290 27.28 2.24 -5.58
C GLU A 290 27.04 3.72 -5.95
N SER A 291 26.06 4.00 -6.81
CA SER A 291 25.78 5.35 -7.31
C SER A 291 24.48 5.91 -6.75
N LYS A 292 24.56 7.12 -6.18
CA LYS A 292 23.39 7.89 -5.75
C LYS A 292 22.43 8.23 -6.90
N SER A 293 22.85 8.09 -8.16
CA SER A 293 21.98 8.31 -9.32
C SER A 293 20.79 7.34 -9.37
N VAL A 294 20.88 6.18 -8.70
CA VAL A 294 19.76 5.23 -8.60
C VAL A 294 18.53 5.89 -7.96
N LEU A 295 18.73 6.83 -7.03
CA LEU A 295 17.65 7.55 -6.35
C LEU A 295 16.90 8.50 -7.30
N SER A 296 17.58 8.99 -8.33
CA SER A 296 17.02 9.86 -9.37
C SER A 296 16.42 9.09 -10.55
N MET A 297 16.57 7.75 -10.57
CA MET A 297 15.99 6.90 -11.61
C MET A 297 14.47 7.08 -11.64
N LYS A 298 13.91 7.17 -12.86
CA LYS A 298 12.46 7.25 -13.06
C LYS A 298 11.79 5.93 -12.74
N LEU A 299 10.59 5.98 -12.15
CA LEU A 299 9.84 4.78 -11.80
C LEU A 299 9.53 3.89 -13.01
N ALA A 300 9.33 4.47 -14.20
CA ALA A 300 9.17 3.69 -15.43
C ALA A 300 10.39 2.79 -15.72
N ALA A 301 11.61 3.34 -15.61
CA ALA A 301 12.86 2.60 -15.82
C ALA A 301 13.09 1.58 -14.69
N PHE A 302 12.87 2.00 -13.45
CA PHE A 302 12.94 1.14 -12.27
C PHE A 302 12.05 -0.09 -12.39
N VAL A 303 10.77 0.12 -12.76
CA VAL A 303 9.79 -0.96 -12.98
C VAL A 303 10.28 -1.93 -14.05
N SER A 304 10.90 -1.44 -15.13
CA SER A 304 11.47 -2.31 -16.16
C SER A 304 12.62 -3.16 -15.61
N GLU A 305 13.46 -2.61 -14.75
CA GLU A 305 14.64 -3.27 -14.21
C GLU A 305 14.27 -4.38 -13.22
N ILE A 306 13.35 -4.09 -12.28
CA ILE A 306 12.86 -5.11 -11.34
C ILE A 306 12.13 -6.24 -12.08
N LYS A 307 11.38 -5.94 -13.15
CA LYS A 307 10.68 -6.95 -13.94
C LYS A 307 11.65 -7.85 -14.72
N ASN A 308 12.69 -7.25 -15.32
CA ASN A 308 13.73 -8.01 -16.01
C ASN A 308 14.44 -9.00 -15.07
N LEU A 309 14.75 -8.58 -13.84
CA LEU A 309 15.35 -9.46 -12.83
C LEU A 309 14.46 -10.68 -12.55
N HIS A 310 13.16 -10.46 -12.39
CA HIS A 310 12.19 -11.54 -12.12
C HIS A 310 12.00 -12.47 -13.33
N GLY A 311 11.92 -11.93 -14.55
CA GLY A 311 11.77 -12.71 -15.78
C GLY A 311 13.00 -13.55 -16.11
N MET A 312 14.20 -13.03 -15.87
CA MET A 312 15.47 -13.76 -16.09
C MET A 312 15.68 -14.92 -15.11
N ILE A 313 15.22 -14.77 -13.86
CA ILE A 313 15.42 -15.78 -12.79
C ILE A 313 14.35 -16.88 -12.86
N ASN A 314 13.10 -16.54 -13.20
CA ASN A 314 11.97 -17.47 -13.13
C ASN A 314 11.53 -18.02 -14.50
N GLY A 315 12.04 -17.51 -15.62
CA GLY A 315 11.70 -17.99 -16.97
C GLY A 315 10.26 -17.71 -17.44
N GLU A 316 9.48 -17.00 -16.62
CA GLU A 316 8.13 -16.55 -16.94
C GLU A 316 8.13 -15.03 -17.15
N ASP A 317 7.99 -14.61 -18.41
CA ASP A 317 7.74 -13.22 -18.77
C ASP A 317 6.25 -12.93 -18.56
N LEU A 318 5.87 -12.73 -17.30
CA LEU A 318 4.51 -12.36 -16.92
C LEU A 318 4.60 -11.09 -16.10
N TYR A 319 4.07 -10.00 -16.66
CA TYR A 319 3.66 -8.82 -15.90
C TYR A 319 2.82 -9.33 -14.73
N PRO A 320 3.32 -9.31 -13.48
CA PRO A 320 2.48 -9.74 -12.37
C PRO A 320 1.29 -8.79 -12.35
N VAL A 321 0.11 -9.34 -12.65
CA VAL A 321 -1.14 -8.59 -12.62
C VAL A 321 -1.44 -8.42 -11.14
N TYR A 322 -0.95 -7.32 -10.57
CA TYR A 322 -1.13 -6.95 -9.15
C TYR A 322 -2.55 -6.52 -8.84
N SER A 323 -3.53 -7.06 -9.55
CA SER A 323 -4.87 -6.56 -9.54
C SER A 323 -5.93 -7.61 -9.74
N VAL A 324 -7.10 -7.29 -9.19
CA VAL A 324 -8.30 -8.12 -9.15
C VAL A 324 -9.50 -7.26 -9.48
N LEU A 325 -10.58 -7.90 -9.91
CA LEU A 325 -11.85 -7.22 -10.15
C LEU A 325 -12.63 -7.12 -8.83
N PRO A 326 -13.53 -6.14 -8.67
CA PRO A 326 -14.45 -6.11 -7.53
C PRO A 326 -15.28 -7.40 -7.40
N THR A 327 -15.55 -8.05 -8.53
CA THR A 327 -16.29 -9.32 -8.65
C THR A 327 -15.43 -10.57 -8.45
N SER A 328 -14.10 -10.44 -8.38
CA SER A 328 -13.22 -11.56 -8.08
C SER A 328 -13.56 -12.18 -6.72
N THR A 329 -13.46 -13.49 -6.60
CA THR A 329 -13.72 -14.19 -5.33
C THR A 329 -12.62 -13.91 -4.32
N PHE A 330 -12.96 -14.04 -3.03
CA PHE A 330 -11.99 -13.90 -1.96
C PHE A 330 -10.87 -14.95 -2.04
N GLY A 331 -11.23 -16.21 -2.33
CA GLY A 331 -10.27 -17.30 -2.53
C GLY A 331 -9.27 -17.02 -3.65
N TYR A 332 -9.76 -16.59 -4.82
CA TYR A 332 -8.90 -16.18 -5.94
C TYR A 332 -7.96 -15.03 -5.56
N THR A 333 -8.44 -14.08 -4.77
CA THR A 333 -7.65 -12.94 -4.32
C THR A 333 -6.53 -13.37 -3.36
N ILE A 334 -6.80 -14.32 -2.47
CA ILE A 334 -5.78 -14.94 -1.60
C ILE A 334 -4.72 -15.64 -2.45
N GLU A 335 -5.13 -16.47 -3.41
CA GLU A 335 -4.22 -17.16 -4.32
C GLU A 335 -3.34 -16.17 -5.08
N LYS A 336 -3.91 -15.08 -5.59
CA LYS A 336 -3.15 -14.04 -6.29
C LYS A 336 -2.15 -13.32 -5.38
N LEU A 337 -2.53 -12.99 -4.14
CA LEU A 337 -1.60 -12.42 -3.15
C LEU A 337 -0.40 -13.33 -2.89
N LEU A 338 -0.66 -14.64 -2.71
CA LEU A 338 0.38 -15.64 -2.45
C LEU A 338 1.27 -15.89 -3.68
N ALA A 339 0.67 -16.01 -4.88
CA ALA A 339 1.38 -16.27 -6.12
C ALA A 339 2.30 -15.10 -6.51
N THR A 340 1.84 -13.86 -6.32
CA THR A 340 2.62 -12.66 -6.63
C THR A 340 3.56 -12.21 -5.50
N LYS A 341 3.49 -12.87 -4.33
CA LYS A 341 4.30 -12.58 -3.13
C LYS A 341 4.22 -11.10 -2.69
N VAL A 342 3.06 -10.47 -2.87
CA VAL A 342 2.81 -9.08 -2.47
C VAL A 342 1.94 -9.00 -1.23
N HIS A 343 2.18 -7.97 -0.41
CA HIS A 343 1.34 -7.68 0.75
C HIS A 343 -0.04 -7.10 0.39
N ARG A 344 -0.24 -6.62 -0.84
CA ARG A 344 -1.50 -6.05 -1.32
C ARG A 344 -1.66 -6.15 -2.83
N VAL A 345 -2.90 -6.31 -3.27
CA VAL A 345 -3.34 -6.17 -4.66
C VAL A 345 -4.26 -4.97 -4.81
N PHE A 346 -4.29 -4.41 -6.01
CA PHE A 346 -5.14 -3.30 -6.40
C PHE A 346 -6.46 -3.80 -6.97
N VAL A 347 -7.58 -3.20 -6.57
CA VAL A 347 -8.87 -3.52 -7.16
C VAL A 347 -9.14 -2.53 -8.27
N ALA A 348 -9.36 -3.00 -9.49
CA ALA A 348 -9.60 -2.18 -10.67
C ALA A 348 -10.81 -2.71 -11.45
N ASP A 349 -11.50 -1.83 -12.17
CA ASP A 349 -12.54 -2.27 -13.11
C ASP A 349 -11.92 -3.05 -14.28
N GLU A 350 -12.77 -3.79 -14.99
CA GLU A 350 -12.35 -4.37 -16.27
C GLU A 350 -11.90 -3.24 -17.22
N PRO A 351 -10.82 -3.46 -17.99
CA PRO A 351 -10.43 -2.51 -19.01
C PRO A 351 -11.58 -2.37 -20.02
N GLU A 352 -12.13 -1.17 -20.14
CA GLU A 352 -13.09 -0.84 -21.19
C GLU A 352 -12.46 -1.21 -22.56
N PRO A 353 -13.22 -1.72 -23.53
CA PRO A 353 -12.69 -2.21 -24.80
C PRO A 353 -11.96 -1.14 -25.64
N SER A 354 -12.10 0.15 -25.29
CA SER A 354 -11.37 1.28 -25.88
C SER A 354 -10.07 1.66 -25.15
N SER A 355 -9.68 0.94 -24.10
CA SER A 355 -8.50 1.22 -23.28
C SER A 355 -7.23 0.65 -23.92
N PRO A 356 -6.04 1.26 -23.74
CA PRO A 356 -4.79 0.69 -24.20
C PRO A 356 -4.55 -0.70 -23.56
N PRO A 357 -3.92 -1.65 -24.29
CA PRO A 357 -3.85 -3.07 -23.93
C PRO A 357 -3.12 -3.41 -22.61
N PHE A 358 -2.47 -2.41 -21.98
CA PHE A 358 -1.66 -2.59 -20.78
C PHE A 358 -2.22 -1.89 -19.54
N GLY A 359 -3.45 -1.37 -19.62
CA GLY A 359 -4.02 -0.53 -18.57
C GLY A 359 -5.33 -1.08 -18.00
N GLN A 360 -5.34 -1.46 -16.72
CA GLN A 360 -6.61 -1.66 -16.01
C GLN A 360 -7.12 -0.29 -15.54
N GLY A 361 -8.30 0.08 -16.04
CA GLY A 361 -8.92 1.36 -15.77
C GLY A 361 -9.59 1.40 -14.39
N ASN A 362 -9.67 2.60 -13.82
CA ASN A 362 -10.52 2.95 -12.68
C ASN A 362 -10.29 2.13 -11.40
N LEU A 363 -9.20 2.43 -10.69
CA LEU A 363 -8.92 1.84 -9.39
C LEU A 363 -10.05 2.09 -8.38
N LYS A 364 -10.57 1.01 -7.81
CA LYS A 364 -11.62 1.01 -6.76
C LYS A 364 -11.07 0.91 -5.36
N GLY A 365 -9.85 0.41 -5.20
CA GLY A 365 -9.29 0.22 -3.88
C GLY A 365 -8.10 -0.72 -3.83
N VAL A 366 -7.84 -1.23 -2.63
CA VAL A 366 -6.80 -2.23 -2.37
C VAL A 366 -7.34 -3.32 -1.44
N VAL A 367 -6.79 -4.52 -1.58
CA VAL A 367 -6.96 -5.64 -0.64
C VAL A 367 -5.57 -6.12 -0.23
N SER A 368 -5.32 -6.17 1.07
CA SER A 368 -4.04 -6.58 1.67
C SER A 368 -4.15 -7.84 2.51
N LEU A 369 -3.02 -8.44 2.89
CA LEU A 369 -3.01 -9.58 3.83
C LEU A 369 -3.72 -9.26 5.15
N VAL A 370 -3.62 -8.00 5.62
CA VAL A 370 -4.33 -7.54 6.81
C VAL A 370 -5.86 -7.59 6.62
N ASP A 371 -6.35 -7.24 5.42
CA ASP A 371 -7.78 -7.32 5.11
C ASP A 371 -8.25 -8.78 5.06
N VAL A 372 -7.43 -9.65 4.46
CA VAL A 372 -7.68 -11.10 4.41
C VAL A 372 -7.76 -11.67 5.82
N LEU A 373 -6.77 -11.40 6.67
CA LEU A 373 -6.74 -11.90 8.04
C LEU A 373 -7.85 -11.31 8.90
N ALA A 374 -8.28 -10.07 8.66
CA ALA A 374 -9.42 -9.48 9.34
C ALA A 374 -10.76 -10.18 8.99
N VAL A 375 -10.90 -10.74 7.79
CA VAL A 375 -12.07 -11.59 7.45
C VAL A 375 -12.08 -12.84 8.30
N PHE A 376 -10.95 -13.56 8.40
CA PHE A 376 -10.84 -14.75 9.23
C PHE A 376 -10.97 -14.44 10.72
N ALA A 377 -10.39 -13.35 11.19
CA ALA A 377 -10.48 -12.90 12.58
C ALA A 377 -11.94 -12.64 13.00
N ARG A 378 -12.74 -11.99 12.14
CA ARG A 378 -14.18 -11.76 12.39
C ARG A 378 -14.98 -13.07 12.51
N ARG A 379 -14.52 -14.17 11.89
CA ARG A 379 -15.13 -15.51 12.05
C ARG A 379 -14.80 -16.18 13.39
N LEU A 380 -13.83 -15.64 14.13
CA LEU A 380 -13.55 -16.04 15.51
C LEU A 380 -14.09 -15.02 16.53
N GLY A 381 -14.99 -14.12 16.11
CA GLY A 381 -15.55 -13.07 16.97
C GLY A 381 -14.56 -11.94 17.31
N ILE A 382 -13.42 -11.86 16.62
CA ILE A 382 -12.45 -10.77 16.83
C ILE A 382 -12.92 -9.54 16.07
N GLU A 383 -13.06 -8.42 16.77
CA GLU A 383 -13.34 -7.12 16.15
C GLU A 383 -12.10 -6.61 15.41
N ALA A 384 -12.08 -6.84 14.09
CA ALA A 384 -10.99 -6.41 13.20
C ALA A 384 -11.52 -5.49 12.10
N ASN A 385 -11.13 -4.21 12.16
CA ASN A 385 -11.38 -3.22 11.11
C ASN A 385 -10.06 -2.61 10.61
N PRO A 386 -9.48 -3.14 9.51
CA PRO A 386 -8.22 -2.67 8.97
C PRO A 386 -8.20 -1.17 8.63
N GLY A 387 -9.32 -0.61 8.17
CA GLY A 387 -9.43 0.80 7.81
C GLY A 387 -9.23 1.73 9.02
N LEU A 388 -9.90 1.43 10.12
CA LEU A 388 -9.75 2.18 11.38
C LEU A 388 -8.33 2.03 11.96
N MET A 389 -7.75 0.83 11.87
CA MET A 389 -6.40 0.57 12.38
C MET A 389 -5.32 1.30 11.57
N ARG A 390 -5.51 1.43 10.24
CA ARG A 390 -4.62 2.25 9.39
C ARG A 390 -4.71 3.73 9.71
N GLU A 391 -5.92 4.26 9.92
CA GLU A 391 -6.12 5.67 10.31
C GLU A 391 -5.45 5.97 11.66
N ARG A 392 -5.60 5.07 12.64
CA ARG A 392 -4.92 5.19 13.93
C ARG A 392 -3.39 5.21 13.79
N ARG A 393 -2.84 4.34 12.95
CA ARG A 393 -1.40 4.33 12.65
C ARG A 393 -0.94 5.61 11.97
N ARG A 394 -1.66 6.10 10.96
CA ARG A 394 -1.35 7.38 10.29
C ARG A 394 -1.30 8.55 11.26
N ARG A 395 -2.23 8.61 12.21
CA ARG A 395 -2.26 9.65 13.25
C ARG A 395 -1.13 9.50 14.27
N GLY A 396 -0.70 8.27 14.56
CA GLY A 396 0.46 7.99 15.42
C GLY A 396 1.80 8.36 14.76
N SER A 397 1.93 8.16 13.45
CA SER A 397 3.14 8.51 12.67
C SER A 397 3.24 10.00 12.31
N SER A 398 2.26 10.82 12.70
CA SER A 398 2.27 12.27 12.46
C SER A 398 3.27 13.01 13.36
N THR A 399 3.90 12.33 14.32
CA THR A 399 4.90 12.89 15.24
C THR A 399 6.36 12.59 14.84
N SER A 400 6.59 11.94 13.70
CA SER A 400 7.93 11.63 13.20
C SER A 400 8.12 12.15 11.76
N ILE A 401 8.58 13.40 11.68
CA ILE A 401 9.29 14.03 10.52
C ILE A 401 8.40 14.53 9.35
N SER A 402 7.22 15.10 9.60
CA SER A 402 6.45 15.75 8.53
C SER A 402 5.65 16.98 9.01
N SER A 403 6.30 18.14 9.08
CA SER A 403 5.61 19.43 9.08
C SER A 403 6.28 20.49 8.18
N THR A 404 6.38 20.22 6.87
CA THR A 404 6.56 21.33 5.93
C THR A 404 5.79 21.13 4.63
N SER A 405 4.86 22.06 4.40
CA SER A 405 4.07 22.20 3.18
C SER A 405 4.97 22.56 1.99
N THR A 406 5.31 21.58 1.15
CA THR A 406 5.59 21.87 -0.26
C THR A 406 4.26 21.80 -1.00
N LYS A 407 3.83 22.93 -1.56
CA LYS A 407 2.74 22.97 -2.54
C LYS A 407 3.20 22.24 -3.80
N SER A 408 3.15 20.90 -3.79
CA SER A 408 3.06 20.10 -4.99
C SER A 408 1.58 19.76 -5.19
N HIS A 409 1.13 19.76 -6.45
CA HIS A 409 -0.27 19.65 -6.84
C HIS A 409 -0.95 18.39 -6.28
N HIS A 410 -1.55 18.52 -5.10
CA HIS A 410 -2.55 17.57 -4.59
C HIS A 410 -3.86 17.79 -5.35
N SER A 411 -4.27 16.84 -6.19
CA SER A 411 -5.65 16.72 -6.68
C SER A 411 -6.49 15.90 -5.69
N SER A 412 -6.72 16.43 -4.49
CA SER A 412 -7.80 15.96 -3.63
C SER A 412 -9.11 16.58 -4.11
N LEU A 413 -9.79 15.92 -5.06
CA LEU A 413 -11.08 16.37 -5.58
C LEU A 413 -12.18 16.21 -4.52
N ARG A 414 -12.31 17.19 -3.64
CA ARG A 414 -13.53 17.46 -2.86
C ARG A 414 -14.31 18.57 -3.55
N ARG A 415 -15.47 18.26 -4.12
CA ARG A 415 -16.44 19.27 -4.58
C ARG A 415 -17.29 19.73 -3.39
N ASN A 416 -17.34 21.04 -3.14
CA ASN A 416 -18.59 21.73 -2.85
C ASN A 416 -18.51 23.26 -3.01
N SER A 417 -19.42 23.75 -3.86
CA SER A 417 -20.22 24.99 -3.83
C SER A 417 -19.61 26.41 -3.87
N THR A 418 -20.22 27.17 -4.80
CA THR A 418 -20.60 28.60 -4.79
C THR A 418 -19.53 29.66 -5.07
N ILE A 419 -19.67 30.22 -6.28
CA ILE A 419 -18.99 31.40 -6.82
C ILE A 419 -19.56 32.66 -6.13
N GLY A 420 -18.69 33.41 -5.45
CA GLY A 420 -18.90 34.80 -5.10
C GLY A 420 -17.68 35.60 -5.55
N ASN A 421 -17.84 36.43 -6.59
CA ASN A 421 -16.81 37.34 -7.11
C ASN A 421 -16.46 38.43 -6.08
N PRO A 422 -15.20 38.89 -6.08
CA PRO A 422 -15.01 40.31 -6.32
C PRO A 422 -13.85 40.60 -7.29
N VAL A 423 -14.08 41.55 -8.20
CA VAL A 423 -13.12 42.02 -9.20
C VAL A 423 -12.75 43.48 -8.91
N LEU A 424 -11.46 43.64 -8.61
CA LEU A 424 -10.50 44.69 -9.02
C LEU A 424 -10.77 46.17 -8.67
N LEU A 425 -9.91 46.69 -7.79
CA LEU A 425 -9.42 48.07 -7.83
C LEU A 425 -8.24 48.16 -8.82
N GLY A 426 -8.29 49.15 -9.72
CA GLY A 426 -7.20 49.49 -10.63
C GLY A 426 -7.29 50.95 -11.11
N SER A 427 -6.64 51.83 -10.36
CA SER A 427 -5.89 53.02 -10.79
C SER A 427 -6.54 54.17 -11.60
N SER A 428 -6.62 55.31 -10.89
CA SER A 428 -6.03 56.63 -11.20
C SER A 428 -6.88 57.75 -11.80
N PRO A 429 -6.63 59.02 -11.39
CA PRO A 429 -7.56 60.13 -11.53
C PRO A 429 -7.25 61.02 -12.75
N ARG A 430 -8.28 61.68 -13.28
CA ARG A 430 -8.12 62.90 -14.08
C ARG A 430 -9.09 63.95 -13.60
N ILE A 431 -8.51 65.06 -13.15
CA ILE A 431 -9.14 66.37 -12.94
C ILE A 431 -9.56 66.92 -14.31
N ILE A 432 -10.71 67.57 -14.39
CA ILE A 432 -10.93 68.95 -14.88
C ILE A 432 -12.41 69.28 -14.63
N THR A 433 -12.61 70.54 -14.23
CA THR A 433 -13.87 71.29 -14.04
C THR A 433 -15.05 70.91 -14.92
#